data_AF-A0A2E4KA72-F1
#
_entry.id   AF-A0A2E4KA72-F1
#
_cell.length_a   1.000
_cell.length_b   1.000
_cell.length_c   1.000
_cell.angle_alpha   90.00
_cell.angle_beta   90.00
_cell.angle_gamma   90.00
#
_symmetry.space_group_name_H-M   'P 1'
#
loop_
_entity.id
_entity.type
_entity.pdbx_description
1 polymer ?
#
loop_
_entity_poly.entity_id
_entity_poly.type
_entity_poly.pdbx_seq_one_letter_code
_entity_poly.pdbx_strand_id
1 'polypeptide(L)'
;MNTCLIKKTVITILLFPLLTIGNQNNSKITDNENTVISISEKWLIKIDKMDYDWCYNNADKIIQERISIKEWNKTMNAVLDPLGKKISRNVNKVSFHTELPGVPDGKYAIITYNTSFKYKDKAIETISLVNIDDQWRVAGYFIR
;
A
#
# COMPACT_ATOMS: atom_id res chain seq x y z
N MET A 1 50.26 -51.06 25.78
CA MET A 1 49.17 -51.39 26.72
C MET A 1 47.85 -51.32 25.98
N ASN A 2 47.31 -52.51 25.71
CA ASN A 2 45.92 -52.88 25.41
C ASN A 2 45.11 -52.05 24.40
N THR A 3 45.14 -52.58 23.18
CA THR A 3 44.07 -52.61 22.18
C THR A 3 42.67 -52.89 22.77
N CYS A 4 41.65 -52.19 22.27
CA CYS A 4 40.28 -52.71 22.23
C CYS A 4 39.79 -52.68 20.78
N LEU A 5 39.25 -53.81 20.35
CA LEU A 5 39.03 -54.27 18.99
C LEU A 5 37.52 -54.41 18.73
N ILE A 6 37.07 -53.97 17.54
CA ILE A 6 35.96 -54.51 16.72
C ILE A 6 34.54 -54.20 17.27
N LYS A 7 33.61 -53.62 16.49
CA LYS A 7 32.82 -54.25 15.39
C LYS A 7 32.26 -53.14 14.47
N LYS A 8 32.68 -53.10 13.20
CA LYS A 8 31.95 -53.56 11.99
C LYS A 8 30.53 -52.96 11.85
N THR A 9 30.37 -51.97 10.95
CA THR A 9 29.47 -52.01 9.77
C THR A 9 29.88 -50.94 8.74
N VAL A 10 30.60 -51.46 7.75
CA VAL A 10 30.73 -51.15 6.31
C VAL A 10 29.60 -50.34 5.63
N ILE A 11 30.01 -49.30 4.87
CA ILE A 11 29.51 -48.77 3.55
C ILE A 11 28.17 -48.00 3.57
N THR A 12 28.07 -46.73 3.11
CA THR A 12 28.14 -46.29 1.70
C THR A 12 28.61 -44.84 1.51
N ILE A 13 29.25 -44.62 0.37
CA ILE A 13 30.00 -43.45 -0.12
C ILE A 13 29.12 -42.40 -0.85
N LEU A 14 29.41 -41.11 -0.59
CA LEU A 14 29.30 -39.84 -1.36
C LEU A 14 28.26 -39.65 -2.51
N LEU A 15 27.53 -38.52 -2.51
CA LEU A 15 27.38 -37.60 -3.67
C LEU A 15 26.65 -36.25 -3.32
N PHE A 16 27.27 -35.13 -3.71
CA PHE A 16 26.78 -33.73 -3.90
C PHE A 16 26.49 -32.77 -2.71
N PRO A 17 27.07 -31.54 -2.72
CA PRO A 17 26.82 -30.51 -1.72
C PRO A 17 25.52 -29.77 -2.08
N LEU A 18 24.55 -29.70 -1.15
CA LEU A 18 23.38 -28.85 -1.36
C LEU A 18 23.30 -27.79 -0.27
N LEU A 19 23.63 -26.58 -0.73
CA LEU A 19 23.19 -25.29 -0.25
C LEU A 19 22.00 -25.37 0.71
N THR A 20 22.16 -24.65 1.82
CA THR A 20 21.09 -24.24 2.72
C THR A 20 19.85 -23.83 1.94
N ILE A 21 18.81 -24.66 1.96
CA ILE A 21 17.45 -24.14 1.80
C ILE A 21 17.07 -23.64 3.19
N GLY A 22 17.55 -22.45 3.51
CA GLY A 22 16.87 -21.62 4.50
C GLY A 22 15.46 -21.44 3.94
N ASN A 23 14.49 -22.11 4.55
CA ASN A 23 13.10 -22.00 4.19
C ASN A 23 12.72 -20.51 4.29
N GLN A 24 12.65 -19.81 3.16
CA GLN A 24 12.06 -18.48 3.13
C GLN A 24 10.57 -18.66 3.34
N ASN A 25 10.17 -18.64 4.60
CA ASN A 25 8.79 -18.46 5.03
C ASN A 25 8.34 -17.06 4.58
N ASN A 26 8.14 -16.87 3.28
CA ASN A 26 7.44 -15.73 2.71
C ASN A 26 5.95 -16.09 2.59
N SER A 27 5.32 -16.49 3.69
CA SER A 27 3.89 -16.25 3.85
C SER A 27 3.71 -14.82 4.38
N LYS A 28 4.06 -13.84 3.53
CA LYS A 28 3.78 -12.43 3.79
C LYS A 28 2.27 -12.29 3.70
N ILE A 29 1.64 -11.83 4.77
CA ILE A 29 0.19 -11.63 4.92
C ILE A 29 -0.41 -10.98 3.66
N THR A 30 -1.08 -11.76 2.80
CA THR A 30 -1.59 -11.33 1.49
C THR A 30 -3.00 -10.73 1.52
N ASP A 31 -3.69 -10.78 2.66
CA ASP A 31 -5.13 -10.46 2.73
C ASP A 31 -5.47 -9.10 3.36
N ASN A 32 -4.61 -8.09 3.21
CA ASN A 32 -5.01 -6.71 3.53
C ASN A 32 -4.41 -5.66 2.57
N GLU A 33 -3.24 -5.91 1.97
CA GLU A 33 -2.62 -5.00 0.99
C GLU A 33 -3.46 -4.86 -0.29
N ASN A 34 -3.84 -5.99 -0.90
CA ASN A 34 -4.63 -5.99 -2.13
C ASN A 34 -6.00 -5.32 -1.96
N THR A 35 -6.61 -5.47 -0.77
CA THR A 35 -7.88 -4.83 -0.43
C THR A 35 -7.76 -3.31 -0.43
N VAL A 36 -6.77 -2.76 0.29
CA VAL A 36 -6.59 -1.30 0.37
C VAL A 36 -6.09 -0.71 -0.95
N ILE A 37 -5.28 -1.46 -1.72
CA ILE A 37 -4.90 -1.08 -3.09
C ILE A 37 -6.14 -1.01 -3.97
N SER A 38 -7.01 -2.02 -3.98
CA SER A 38 -8.21 -2.01 -4.81
C SER A 38 -9.14 -0.84 -4.48
N ILE A 39 -9.31 -0.52 -3.20
CA ILE A 39 -10.15 0.58 -2.74
C ILE A 39 -9.57 1.93 -3.16
N SER A 40 -8.28 2.14 -2.93
CA SER A 40 -7.59 3.37 -3.33
C SER A 40 -7.54 3.56 -4.85
N GLU A 41 -7.33 2.49 -5.63
CA GLU A 41 -7.38 2.55 -7.09
C GLU A 41 -8.78 2.89 -7.62
N LYS A 42 -9.84 2.30 -7.05
CA LYS A 42 -11.22 2.66 -7.40
C LYS A 42 -11.50 4.14 -7.16
N TRP A 43 -11.01 4.66 -6.04
CA TRP A 43 -11.15 6.08 -5.71
C TRP A 43 -10.32 6.97 -6.66
N LEU A 44 -9.08 6.59 -6.96
CA LEU A 44 -8.21 7.31 -7.90
C LEU A 44 -8.73 7.30 -9.34
N ILE A 45 -9.43 6.25 -9.77
CA ILE A 45 -10.13 6.23 -11.07
C ILE A 45 -11.21 7.30 -11.13
N LYS A 46 -11.86 7.61 -10.01
CA LYS A 46 -12.87 8.67 -9.92
C LYS A 46 -12.23 10.05 -9.94
N ILE A 47 -11.09 10.23 -9.27
CA ILE A 47 -10.24 11.41 -9.42
C ILE A 47 -9.83 11.64 -10.89
N ASP A 48 -9.35 10.59 -11.56
CA ASP A 48 -8.91 10.67 -12.97
C ASP A 48 -10.07 11.05 -13.93
N LYS A 49 -11.32 10.76 -13.53
CA LYS A 49 -12.55 11.10 -14.26
C LYS A 49 -13.16 12.43 -13.83
N MET A 50 -12.50 13.18 -12.95
CA MET A 50 -12.97 14.44 -12.38
C MET A 50 -14.29 14.29 -11.59
N ASP A 51 -14.61 13.07 -11.13
CA ASP A 51 -15.79 12.77 -10.31
C ASP A 51 -15.46 13.02 -8.84
N TYR A 52 -15.12 14.28 -8.53
CA TYR A 52 -14.64 14.69 -7.21
C TYR A 52 -15.75 14.65 -6.16
N ASP A 53 -17.00 14.87 -6.56
CA ASP A 53 -18.18 14.73 -5.69
C ASP A 53 -18.32 13.30 -5.16
N TRP A 54 -18.17 12.30 -6.04
CA TRP A 54 -18.16 10.90 -5.60
C TRP A 54 -17.00 10.64 -4.63
N CYS A 55 -15.82 11.18 -4.93
CA CYS A 55 -14.63 11.00 -4.09
C CYS A 55 -14.82 11.59 -2.69
N TYR A 56 -15.44 12.77 -2.59
CA TYR A 56 -15.77 13.43 -1.33
C TYR A 56 -16.82 12.66 -0.54
N ASN A 57 -17.91 12.25 -1.20
CA ASN A 57 -19.02 11.56 -0.54
C ASN A 57 -18.65 10.14 -0.06
N ASN A 58 -17.65 9.51 -0.69
CA ASN A 58 -17.15 8.18 -0.33
C ASN A 58 -15.85 8.22 0.50
N ALA A 59 -15.35 9.41 0.84
CA ALA A 59 -14.27 9.57 1.79
C ALA A 59 -14.74 9.31 3.22
N ASP A 60 -13.78 9.27 4.14
CA ASP A 60 -14.07 9.35 5.57
C ASP A 60 -14.69 10.70 5.97
N LYS A 61 -15.48 10.70 7.04
CA LYS A 61 -16.17 11.89 7.56
C LYS A 61 -15.22 13.02 7.92
N ILE A 62 -13.98 12.72 8.30
CA ILE A 62 -12.98 13.75 8.61
C ILE A 62 -12.79 14.73 7.44
N ILE A 63 -12.83 14.27 6.19
CA ILE A 63 -12.74 15.17 5.02
C ILE A 63 -13.98 16.06 4.94
N GLN A 64 -15.16 15.50 5.18
CA GLN A 64 -16.44 16.18 5.07
C GLN A 64 -16.69 17.20 6.19
N GLU A 65 -16.08 16.98 7.36
CA GLU A 65 -16.15 17.89 8.51
C GLU A 65 -15.19 19.08 8.38
N ARG A 66 -14.14 18.96 7.55
CA ARG A 66 -13.08 19.97 7.45
C ARG A 66 -13.30 20.98 6.33
N ILE A 67 -13.88 20.56 5.22
CA ILE A 67 -14.04 21.41 4.03
C ILE A 67 -15.38 21.11 3.36
N SER A 68 -16.01 22.13 2.78
CA SER A 68 -17.23 21.93 2.00
C SER A 68 -16.95 21.17 0.69
N ILE A 69 -17.95 20.48 0.13
CA ILE A 69 -17.83 19.85 -1.20
C ILE A 69 -17.41 20.85 -2.28
N LYS A 70 -17.83 22.12 -2.15
CA LYS A 70 -17.43 23.20 -3.06
C LYS A 70 -15.94 23.52 -2.95
N GLU A 71 -15.41 23.63 -1.74
CA GLU A 71 -13.97 23.85 -1.50
C GLU A 71 -13.14 22.64 -1.89
N TRP A 72 -13.62 21.43 -1.63
CA TRP A 72 -13.01 20.20 -2.11
C TRP A 72 -12.83 20.23 -3.62
N ASN A 73 -13.93 20.44 -4.37
CA ASN A 73 -13.88 20.54 -5.82
C ASN A 73 -12.91 21.62 -6.30
N LYS A 74 -12.98 22.82 -5.70
CA LYS A 74 -12.07 23.91 -6.04
C LYS A 74 -10.60 23.51 -5.82
N THR A 75 -10.31 22.84 -4.71
CA THR A 75 -8.96 22.38 -4.35
C THR A 75 -8.47 21.31 -5.31
N MET A 76 -9.30 20.30 -5.61
CA MET A 76 -8.95 19.22 -6.53
C MET A 76 -8.63 19.75 -7.93
N ASN A 77 -9.45 20.65 -8.47
CA ASN A 77 -9.17 21.30 -9.76
C ASN A 77 -7.85 22.11 -9.70
N ALA A 78 -7.68 22.96 -8.69
CA ALA A 78 -6.47 23.77 -8.54
C ALA A 78 -5.18 22.95 -8.45
N VAL A 79 -5.25 21.75 -7.85
CA VAL A 79 -4.10 20.85 -7.70
C VAL A 79 -3.85 20.01 -8.95
N LEU A 80 -4.90 19.47 -9.60
CA LEU A 80 -4.76 18.48 -10.67
C LEU A 80 -4.76 19.10 -12.08
N ASP A 81 -5.45 20.22 -12.31
CA ASP A 81 -5.49 20.88 -13.62
C ASP A 81 -4.09 21.23 -14.14
N PRO A 82 -3.17 21.79 -13.32
CA PRO A 82 -1.82 22.11 -13.78
C PRO A 82 -0.99 20.87 -14.13
N LEU A 83 -1.32 19.69 -13.58
CA LEU A 83 -0.62 18.44 -13.87
C LEU A 83 -1.10 17.82 -15.17
N GLY A 84 -2.36 18.07 -15.54
CA GLY A 84 -3.01 17.50 -16.70
C GLY A 84 -3.37 16.02 -16.52
N LYS A 85 -3.74 15.36 -17.62
CA LYS A 85 -4.20 13.96 -17.61
C LYS A 85 -3.11 13.03 -17.06
N LYS A 86 -3.48 12.12 -16.15
CA LYS A 86 -2.61 11.02 -15.71
C LYS A 86 -2.26 10.08 -16.88
N ILE A 87 -0.97 9.82 -17.06
CA ILE A 87 -0.39 8.89 -18.05
C ILE A 87 -0.24 7.49 -17.44
N SER A 88 0.44 7.38 -16.29
CA SER A 88 0.68 6.11 -15.62
C SER A 88 0.65 6.29 -14.10
N ARG A 89 0.34 5.20 -13.39
CA ARG A 89 0.29 5.15 -11.93
C ARG A 89 0.66 3.73 -11.49
N ASN A 90 1.64 3.60 -10.60
CA ASN A 90 2.07 2.30 -10.08
C ASN A 90 2.21 2.37 -8.56
N VAL A 91 1.74 1.35 -7.86
CA VAL A 91 1.93 1.21 -6.40
C VAL A 91 3.44 1.21 -6.11
N ASN A 92 3.87 2.08 -5.21
CA ASN A 92 5.24 2.16 -4.73
C ASN A 92 5.40 1.46 -3.38
N LYS A 93 4.56 1.82 -2.40
CA LYS A 93 4.59 1.22 -1.06
C LYS A 93 3.20 1.17 -0.45
N VAL A 94 2.94 0.12 0.32
CA VAL A 94 1.83 0.03 1.27
C VAL A 94 2.41 -0.11 2.68
N SER A 95 1.81 0.57 3.65
CA SER A 95 2.17 0.42 5.06
C SER A 95 0.93 0.53 5.94
N PHE A 96 0.87 -0.31 6.97
CA PHE A 96 -0.22 -0.30 7.94
C PHE A 96 0.26 0.28 9.27
N HIS A 97 -0.63 0.99 9.93
CA HIS A 97 -0.36 1.68 11.20
C HIS A 97 -1.55 1.52 12.12
N THR A 98 -1.30 1.46 13.43
CA THR A 98 -2.35 1.49 14.48
C THR A 98 -2.48 2.86 15.13
N GLU A 99 -1.53 3.75 14.86
CA GLU A 99 -1.40 5.09 15.42
C GLU A 99 -0.80 6.01 14.35
N LEU A 100 -1.23 7.26 14.30
CA LEU A 100 -0.68 8.30 13.44
C LEU A 100 -0.69 9.64 14.19
N PRO A 101 0.33 10.50 14.02
CA PRO A 101 0.37 11.79 14.71
C PRO A 101 -0.86 12.66 14.40
N GLY A 102 -1.53 13.14 15.45
CA GLY A 102 -2.62 14.11 15.32
C GLY A 102 -3.97 13.55 14.88
N VAL A 103 -4.15 12.23 14.89
CA VAL A 103 -5.45 11.56 14.70
C VAL A 103 -5.66 10.47 15.77
N PRO A 104 -6.91 10.04 16.04
CA PRO A 104 -7.17 8.97 17.02
C PRO A 104 -6.50 7.64 16.67
N ASP A 105 -6.33 6.76 17.65
CA ASP A 105 -5.87 5.38 17.41
C ASP A 105 -6.89 4.62 16.53
N GLY A 106 -6.39 3.75 15.66
CA GLY A 106 -7.23 3.04 14.69
C GLY A 106 -6.41 2.27 13.66
N LYS A 107 -7.04 1.47 12.80
CA LYS A 107 -6.31 0.78 11.73
C LYS A 107 -6.21 1.70 10.51
N TYR A 108 -4.98 1.99 10.11
CA TYR A 108 -4.67 2.85 8.98
C TYR A 108 -3.87 2.09 7.93
N ALA A 109 -4.06 2.48 6.67
CA ALA A 109 -3.21 2.07 5.57
C ALA A 109 -2.75 3.32 4.80
N ILE A 110 -1.45 3.43 4.57
CA ILE A 110 -0.84 4.48 3.76
C ILE A 110 -0.29 3.84 2.51
N ILE A 111 -0.76 4.29 1.35
CA ILE A 111 -0.35 3.81 0.04
C ILE A 111 0.30 4.96 -0.71
N THR A 112 1.51 4.75 -1.21
CA THR A 112 2.16 5.69 -2.12
C THR A 112 2.19 5.14 -3.54
N TYR A 113 2.01 6.03 -4.50
CA TYR A 113 2.10 5.72 -5.92
C TYR A 113 3.18 6.59 -6.58
N ASN A 114 3.90 5.98 -7.52
CA ASN A 114 4.67 6.74 -8.50
C ASN A 114 3.76 7.01 -9.70
N THR A 115 3.50 8.29 -9.96
CA THR A 115 2.53 8.72 -10.98
C THR A 115 3.18 9.68 -11.96
N SER A 116 2.85 9.49 -13.23
CA SER A 116 3.21 10.42 -14.31
C SER A 116 1.95 11.07 -14.84
N PHE A 117 1.98 12.39 -14.95
CA PHE A 117 0.94 13.22 -15.55
C PHE A 117 1.48 13.94 -16.78
N LYS A 118 0.58 14.40 -17.66
CA LYS A 118 0.93 15.08 -18.91
C LYS A 118 1.95 16.21 -18.75
N TYR A 119 1.87 16.98 -17.67
CA TYR A 119 2.74 18.13 -17.41
C TYR A 119 3.62 17.94 -16.17
N LYS A 120 3.67 16.72 -15.59
CA LYS A 120 4.53 16.37 -14.45
C LYS A 120 4.90 14.89 -14.51
N ASP A 121 6.10 14.61 -15.01
CA ASP A 121 6.56 13.24 -15.25
C ASP A 121 6.75 12.41 -13.98
N LYS A 122 7.05 13.07 -12.86
CA LYS A 122 7.34 12.44 -11.57
C LYS A 122 6.53 13.11 -10.46
N ALA A 123 5.43 12.47 -10.09
CA ALA A 123 4.63 12.81 -8.93
C ALA A 123 4.58 11.63 -7.95
N ILE A 124 4.46 11.95 -6.68
CA ILE A 124 4.15 10.96 -5.65
C ILE A 124 2.79 11.28 -5.08
N GLU A 125 1.83 10.39 -5.37
CA GLU A 125 0.51 10.41 -4.75
C GLU A 125 0.56 9.58 -3.46
N THR A 126 -0.01 10.09 -2.38
CA THR A 126 -0.16 9.39 -1.11
C THR A 126 -1.63 9.33 -0.75
N ILE A 127 -2.15 8.12 -0.59
CA ILE A 127 -3.52 7.84 -0.16
C ILE A 127 -3.46 7.28 1.25
N SER A 128 -4.17 7.95 2.16
CA SER A 128 -4.37 7.46 3.52
C SER A 128 -5.76 6.85 3.60
N LEU A 129 -5.86 5.63 4.11
CA LEU A 129 -7.12 4.96 4.40
C LEU A 129 -7.23 4.68 5.90
N VAL A 130 -8.45 4.75 6.40
CA VAL A 130 -8.82 4.36 7.76
C VAL A 130 -9.83 3.23 7.67
N ASN A 131 -9.73 2.25 8.56
CA ASN A 131 -10.74 1.23 8.73
C ASN A 131 -11.72 1.65 9.83
N ILE A 132 -13.00 1.75 9.48
CA ILE A 132 -14.08 2.08 10.39
C ILE A 132 -15.12 0.97 10.25
N ASP A 133 -15.43 0.30 11.35
CA ASP A 133 -16.40 -0.81 11.39
C ASP A 133 -16.12 -1.87 10.30
N ASP A 134 -14.85 -2.29 10.20
CA ASP A 134 -14.33 -3.24 9.21
C ASP A 134 -14.42 -2.77 7.74
N GLN A 135 -14.72 -1.49 7.49
CA GLN A 135 -14.72 -0.89 6.17
C GLN A 135 -13.56 0.11 5.99
N TRP A 136 -12.75 -0.11 4.97
CA TRP A 136 -11.70 0.83 4.58
C TRP A 136 -12.28 2.01 3.79
N ARG A 137 -11.97 3.24 4.22
CA ARG A 137 -12.35 4.49 3.56
C ARG A 137 -11.13 5.39 3.36
N VAL A 138 -11.13 6.18 2.30
CA VAL A 138 -10.06 7.17 2.06
C VAL A 138 -10.22 8.32 3.05
N ALA A 139 -9.22 8.53 3.89
CA ALA A 139 -9.17 9.62 4.88
C ALA A 139 -8.30 10.79 4.42
N GLY A 140 -7.45 10.60 3.40
CA GLY A 140 -6.59 11.66 2.90
C GLY A 140 -6.00 11.36 1.54
N TYR A 141 -5.79 12.43 0.77
CA TYR A 141 -5.09 12.41 -0.51
C TYR A 141 -4.09 13.56 -0.56
N PHE A 142 -2.85 13.24 -0.91
CA PHE A 142 -1.78 14.20 -1.05
C PHE A 142 -0.97 13.90 -2.31
N ILE A 143 -0.48 14.94 -2.97
CA ILE A 143 0.35 14.83 -4.18
C ILE A 143 1.48 15.86 -4.14
N ARG A 144 2.68 15.46 -4.57
CA ARG A 144 3.86 16.32 -4.68
C ARG A 144 4.69 16.03 -5.92
#